data_AF-A0A7J5CEZ1-F1
#
_entry.id   AF-A0A7J5CEZ1-F1
#
_cell.length_a   1.000
_cell.length_b   1.000
_cell.length_c   1.000
_cell.angle_alpha   90.00
_cell.angle_beta   90.00
_cell.angle_gamma   90.00
#
_symmetry.space_group_name_H-M   'P 1'
#
loop_
_entity.id
_entity.type
_entity.pdbx_description
1 polymer ?
#
loop_
_entity_poly.entity_id
_entity_poly.type
_entity_poly.pdbx_seq_one_letter_code
_entity_poly.pdbx_strand_id
1 'polypeptide(L)'
;MDPRALRVGVVHLGIGAFHRAHQAIFTELAAAAAGRDDWGIAGVTQRSASVRDQLTPQDGLYTVLERGRGEGPPRVVGSVREVLFGAGDPAAVVDRIADPAVRVVTLTVTEKGYRRDGCGRLDVSDPEVSADLAGRPPRTVVGQVVRGLQRRSAGAAGPVTVLSCDNLVGNGEVLRGLVHDFLDALPEAEAGGLADWIAASVRFPSSMVDRIVPAATDDDRADARAVLGLEDRGVVVAEPFRQWVIEDDFAAERPAWDRAGAVFTSDVAAWESVKLRMLNATHSLLAYLGALRGHDTIAAALADDELAAAAEALMVEDVAPTLRVPDGLDLADYRHQVLERFANPALRHRTVQVAMDGSQKLPVRLLGTVRDRLAAGAVPRQAALAVAAWMAYVGEGRDVRGRELPLDDPLADRLLAAGAAGAGDPGRLVDSLLRVEEIFGVDLPEHDGFRAALIEHVGRLTGNR
;
A
#
# COMPACT_ATOMS: atom_id res chain seq x y z
N MET A 1 -12.30 19.75 -18.10
CA MET A 1 -13.69 19.61 -17.66
C MET A 1 -13.98 20.67 -16.62
N ASP A 2 -15.22 21.15 -16.50
CA ASP A 2 -15.61 22.07 -15.42
C ASP A 2 -15.89 21.25 -14.15
N PRO A 3 -15.12 21.41 -13.05
CA PRO A 3 -15.36 20.67 -11.80
C PRO A 3 -16.77 20.87 -11.25
N ARG A 4 -17.41 22.01 -11.53
CA ARG A 4 -18.76 22.32 -11.05
C ARG A 4 -19.85 21.49 -11.73
N ALA A 5 -19.57 20.95 -12.92
CA ALA A 5 -20.48 20.08 -13.65
C ALA A 5 -20.38 18.61 -13.21
N LEU A 6 -19.35 18.25 -12.44
CA LEU A 6 -19.13 16.86 -12.03
C LEU A 6 -20.19 16.38 -11.04
N ARG A 7 -20.87 15.30 -11.39
CA ARG A 7 -21.80 14.55 -10.54
C ARG A 7 -21.07 13.36 -9.93
N VAL A 8 -21.40 13.05 -8.68
CA VAL A 8 -20.75 11.96 -7.95
C VAL A 8 -21.16 10.61 -8.52
N GLY A 9 -20.18 9.85 -9.02
CA GLY A 9 -20.34 8.46 -9.45
C GLY A 9 -19.38 7.48 -8.75
N VAL A 10 -18.46 8.01 -7.96
CA VAL A 10 -17.49 7.24 -7.16
C VAL A 10 -17.58 7.67 -5.70
N VAL A 11 -17.66 6.69 -4.80
CA VAL A 11 -17.38 6.89 -3.37
C VAL A 11 -15.97 6.40 -3.09
N HIS A 12 -15.21 7.16 -2.32
CA HIS A 12 -13.89 6.74 -1.87
C HIS A 12 -13.81 6.71 -0.35
N LEU A 13 -13.62 5.52 0.24
CA LEU A 13 -13.47 5.33 1.67
C LEU A 13 -11.98 5.44 2.06
N GLY A 14 -11.65 6.45 2.85
CA GLY A 14 -10.27 6.73 3.26
C GLY A 14 -9.53 7.72 2.36
N ILE A 15 -10.06 8.94 2.16
CA ILE A 15 -9.45 10.01 1.34
C ILE A 15 -8.11 10.54 1.90
N GLY A 16 -7.07 9.72 1.86
CA GLY A 16 -5.71 10.08 2.28
C GLY A 16 -4.92 10.83 1.20
N ALA A 17 -3.65 11.10 1.51
CA ALA A 17 -2.72 11.67 0.54
C ALA A 17 -2.55 10.76 -0.70
N PHE A 18 -2.46 9.44 -0.49
CA PHE A 18 -2.29 8.48 -1.58
C PHE A 18 -3.45 8.52 -2.58
N HIS A 19 -4.70 8.46 -2.11
CA HIS A 19 -5.87 8.56 -2.98
C HIS A 19 -5.89 9.84 -3.81
N ARG A 20 -5.66 10.97 -3.14
CA ARG A 20 -5.61 12.29 -3.76
C ARG A 20 -4.50 12.40 -4.82
N ALA A 21 -3.37 11.76 -4.57
CA ALA A 21 -2.28 11.68 -5.54
C ALA A 21 -2.41 10.53 -6.54
N HIS A 22 -3.44 9.67 -6.50
CA HIS A 22 -3.51 8.47 -7.34
C HIS A 22 -4.88 8.30 -7.98
N GLN A 23 -5.84 7.64 -7.33
CA GLN A 23 -7.12 7.30 -7.96
C GLN A 23 -7.93 8.54 -8.35
N ALA A 24 -7.83 9.63 -7.58
CA ALA A 24 -8.49 10.89 -7.93
C ALA A 24 -7.98 11.50 -9.24
N ILE A 25 -6.67 11.38 -9.51
CA ILE A 25 -6.04 11.83 -10.75
C ILE A 25 -6.42 10.90 -11.91
N PHE A 26 -6.35 9.58 -11.72
CA PHE A 26 -6.80 8.62 -12.73
C PHE A 26 -8.26 8.87 -13.12
N THR A 27 -9.11 9.14 -12.14
CA THR A 27 -10.54 9.40 -12.37
C THR A 27 -10.76 10.75 -13.09
N GLU A 28 -10.04 11.81 -12.71
CA GLU A 28 -10.09 13.09 -13.41
C GLU A 28 -9.69 12.96 -14.88
N LEU A 29 -8.56 12.31 -15.15
CA LEU A 29 -8.04 12.10 -16.49
C LEU A 29 -8.96 11.20 -17.32
N ALA A 30 -9.49 10.13 -16.73
CA ALA A 30 -10.41 9.22 -17.39
C ALA A 30 -11.71 9.94 -17.80
N ALA A 31 -12.28 10.71 -16.87
CA ALA A 31 -13.49 11.47 -17.11
C ALA A 31 -13.27 12.55 -18.19
N ALA A 32 -12.14 13.24 -18.15
CA ALA A 32 -11.75 14.22 -19.18
C ALA A 32 -11.54 13.56 -20.55
N ALA A 33 -10.84 12.43 -20.62
CA ALA A 33 -10.58 11.70 -21.86
C ALA A 33 -11.85 11.08 -22.46
N ALA A 34 -12.85 10.78 -21.64
CA ALA A 34 -14.16 10.28 -22.07
C ALA A 34 -15.19 11.39 -22.30
N GLY A 35 -14.92 12.64 -21.89
CA GLY A 35 -15.89 13.74 -21.91
C GLY A 35 -17.11 13.48 -21.02
N ARG A 36 -16.94 12.78 -19.90
CA ARG A 36 -18.01 12.33 -18.99
C ARG A 36 -18.00 13.14 -17.71
N ASP A 37 -19.16 13.64 -17.28
CA ASP A 37 -19.31 14.45 -16.08
C ASP A 37 -19.81 13.67 -14.85
N ASP A 38 -20.04 12.37 -14.97
CA ASP A 38 -20.70 11.55 -13.96
C ASP A 38 -19.72 10.70 -13.13
N TRP A 39 -18.46 11.12 -13.05
CA TRP A 39 -17.38 10.44 -12.32
C TRP A 39 -16.72 11.32 -11.25
N GLY A 40 -17.47 12.28 -10.69
CA GLY A 40 -17.07 12.98 -9.48
C GLY A 40 -16.91 12.02 -8.29
N ILE A 41 -16.05 12.39 -7.36
CA ILE A 41 -15.71 11.58 -6.18
C ILE A 41 -16.32 12.23 -4.92
N ALA A 42 -17.05 11.42 -4.15
CA ALA A 42 -17.33 11.68 -2.74
C ALA A 42 -16.27 10.96 -1.89
N GLY A 43 -15.35 11.73 -1.32
CA GLY A 43 -14.32 11.20 -0.43
C GLY A 43 -14.83 11.09 1.00
N VAL A 44 -14.45 10.03 1.71
CA VAL A 44 -14.82 9.82 3.12
C VAL A 44 -13.55 9.74 3.96
N THR A 45 -13.37 10.69 4.88
CA THR A 45 -12.32 10.57 5.91
C THR A 45 -12.89 9.77 7.07
N GLN A 46 -12.11 8.82 7.59
CA GLN A 46 -12.60 7.86 8.60
C GLN A 46 -12.27 8.27 10.03
N ARG A 47 -11.00 8.61 10.30
CA ARG A 47 -10.48 8.79 11.67
C ARG A 47 -10.66 10.20 12.23
N SER A 48 -10.56 11.23 11.39
CA SER A 48 -10.70 12.62 11.80
C SER A 48 -11.36 13.46 10.71
N ALA A 49 -11.89 14.62 11.09
CA ALA A 49 -12.46 15.58 10.15
C ALA A 49 -11.39 16.36 9.34
N SER A 50 -10.09 16.18 9.61
CA SER A 50 -9.03 17.05 9.09
C SER A 50 -9.05 17.22 7.57
N VAL A 51 -9.18 16.14 6.80
CA VAL A 51 -9.21 16.22 5.33
C VAL A 51 -10.46 16.94 4.83
N ARG A 52 -11.62 16.71 5.45
CA ARG A 52 -12.85 17.46 5.14
C ARG A 52 -12.64 18.95 5.39
N ASP A 53 -12.13 19.29 6.56
CA ASP A 53 -11.95 20.69 6.97
C ASP A 53 -10.89 21.42 6.12
N GLN A 54 -9.94 20.69 5.52
CA GLN A 54 -8.98 21.22 4.54
C GLN A 54 -9.60 21.47 3.15
N LEU A 55 -10.47 20.56 2.69
CA LEU A 55 -10.94 20.55 1.30
C LEU A 55 -12.29 21.23 1.10
N THR A 56 -13.20 21.16 2.08
CA THR A 56 -14.54 21.77 1.98
C THR A 56 -14.49 23.28 1.75
N PRO A 57 -13.63 24.08 2.42
CA PRO A 57 -13.53 25.51 2.16
C PRO A 57 -13.00 25.88 0.77
N GLN A 58 -12.48 24.90 0.03
CA GLN A 58 -11.88 25.05 -1.30
C GLN A 58 -12.65 24.27 -2.37
N ASP A 59 -13.95 24.00 -2.16
CA ASP A 59 -14.82 23.30 -3.11
C ASP A 59 -14.33 21.89 -3.52
N GLY A 60 -13.58 21.22 -2.64
CA GLY A 60 -12.96 19.92 -2.90
C GLY A 60 -11.66 19.99 -3.71
N LEU A 61 -11.23 21.18 -4.12
CA LEU A 61 -10.01 21.39 -4.90
C LEU A 61 -8.76 21.25 -4.02
N TYR A 62 -7.71 20.73 -4.61
CA TYR A 62 -6.37 20.66 -4.01
C TYR A 62 -5.30 20.48 -5.08
N THR A 63 -4.06 20.72 -4.71
CA THR A 63 -2.91 20.66 -5.61
C THR A 63 -2.07 19.42 -5.36
N VAL A 64 -1.67 18.79 -6.46
CA VAL A 64 -0.66 17.73 -6.48
C VAL A 64 0.63 18.34 -7.02
N LEU A 65 1.67 18.33 -6.19
CA LEU A 65 3.04 18.65 -6.59
C LEU A 65 3.77 17.36 -6.95
N GLU A 66 4.21 17.26 -8.20
CA GLU A 66 5.09 16.18 -8.63
C GLU A 66 6.54 16.59 -8.39
N ARG A 67 7.36 15.69 -7.83
CA ARG A 67 8.76 15.96 -7.50
C ARG A 67 9.67 14.91 -8.11
N GLY A 68 10.64 15.32 -8.92
CA GLY A 68 11.67 14.45 -9.48
C GLY A 68 11.83 14.52 -10.99
N ARG A 69 12.55 13.55 -11.56
CA ARG A 69 12.76 13.50 -13.01
C ARG A 69 11.41 13.29 -13.73
N GLY A 70 11.11 14.20 -14.66
CA GLY A 70 9.82 14.21 -15.35
C GLY A 70 8.68 14.88 -14.57
N GLU A 71 8.99 15.66 -13.52
CA GLU A 71 7.97 16.47 -12.84
C GLU A 71 7.23 17.41 -13.80
N GLY A 72 5.90 17.37 -13.73
CA GLY A 72 5.03 18.30 -14.42
C GLY A 72 4.78 19.58 -13.61
N PRO A 73 4.10 20.58 -14.21
CA PRO A 73 3.62 21.73 -13.45
C PRO A 73 2.62 21.27 -12.36
N PRO A 74 2.46 22.04 -11.27
CA PRO A 74 1.46 21.76 -10.25
C PRO A 74 0.08 21.53 -10.85
N ARG A 75 -0.60 20.47 -10.42
CA ARG A 75 -1.94 20.11 -10.88
C ARG A 75 -2.96 20.44 -9.81
N VAL A 76 -3.89 21.34 -10.10
CA VAL A 76 -5.12 21.47 -9.31
C VAL A 76 -6.09 20.37 -9.73
N VAL A 77 -6.42 19.47 -8.81
CA VAL A 77 -7.35 18.37 -9.01
C VAL A 77 -8.75 18.81 -8.59
N GLY A 78 -9.73 18.56 -9.47
CA GLY A 78 -11.14 18.92 -9.27
C GLY A 78 -12.11 17.75 -9.26
N SER A 79 -11.64 16.51 -9.40
CA SER A 79 -12.50 15.31 -9.39
C SER A 79 -13.18 15.06 -8.04
N VAL A 80 -12.65 15.56 -6.93
CA VAL A 80 -13.27 15.47 -5.60
C VAL A 80 -14.33 16.58 -5.47
N ARG A 81 -15.58 16.18 -5.29
CA ARG A 81 -16.73 17.11 -5.23
C ARG A 81 -17.37 17.21 -3.86
N GLU A 82 -17.15 16.21 -3.03
CA GLU A 82 -17.67 16.16 -1.68
C GLU A 82 -16.66 15.45 -0.77
N VAL A 83 -16.58 15.89 0.47
CA VAL A 83 -15.80 15.20 1.51
C VAL A 83 -16.66 15.01 2.75
N LEU A 84 -16.90 13.76 3.12
CA LEU A 84 -17.66 13.36 4.30
C LEU A 84 -16.71 12.94 5.44
N PHE A 85 -17.15 13.11 6.68
CA PHE A 85 -16.46 12.54 7.84
C PHE A 85 -17.26 11.35 8.38
N GLY A 86 -16.81 10.13 8.09
CA GLY A 86 -17.58 8.91 8.32
C GLY A 86 -17.98 8.67 9.78
N ALA A 87 -17.14 9.05 10.75
CA ALA A 87 -17.51 8.94 12.16
C ALA A 87 -18.47 10.06 12.64
N GLY A 88 -18.46 11.22 11.96
CA GLY A 88 -19.31 12.37 12.27
C GLY A 88 -20.68 12.31 11.62
N ASP A 89 -20.77 11.76 10.41
CA ASP A 89 -22.03 11.54 9.68
C ASP A 89 -22.01 10.18 8.95
N PRO A 90 -22.13 9.07 9.71
CA PRO A 90 -22.14 7.72 9.15
C PRO A 90 -23.36 7.46 8.25
N ALA A 91 -24.49 8.15 8.49
CA ALA A 91 -25.70 8.00 7.69
C ALA A 91 -25.48 8.53 6.26
N ALA A 92 -24.86 9.70 6.12
CA ALA A 92 -24.54 10.26 4.80
C ALA A 92 -23.61 9.37 3.97
N VAL A 93 -22.68 8.65 4.61
CA VAL A 93 -21.81 7.67 3.93
C VAL A 93 -22.63 6.51 3.37
N VAL A 94 -23.53 5.95 4.20
CA VAL A 94 -24.43 4.86 3.77
C VAL A 94 -25.34 5.32 2.64
N ASP A 95 -25.91 6.52 2.74
CA ASP A 95 -26.75 7.11 1.69
C ASP A 95 -25.99 7.28 0.39
N ARG A 96 -24.73 7.73 0.44
CA ARG A 96 -23.94 7.90 -0.78
C ARG A 96 -23.55 6.58 -1.42
N ILE A 97 -23.24 5.54 -0.66
CA ILE A 97 -23.00 4.18 -1.21
C ILE A 97 -24.28 3.62 -1.85
N ALA A 98 -25.45 3.94 -1.28
CA ALA A 98 -26.74 3.48 -1.79
C ALA A 98 -27.25 4.27 -3.01
N ASP A 99 -26.67 5.43 -3.32
CA ASP A 99 -27.09 6.28 -4.44
C ASP A 99 -26.93 5.54 -5.79
N PRO A 100 -27.99 5.43 -6.62
CA PRO A 100 -27.91 4.74 -7.92
C PRO A 100 -26.92 5.39 -8.90
N ALA A 101 -26.57 6.67 -8.73
CA ALA A 101 -25.52 7.31 -9.54
C ALA A 101 -24.12 6.77 -9.20
N VAL A 102 -23.91 6.30 -7.97
CA VAL A 102 -22.66 5.66 -7.54
C VAL A 102 -22.62 4.24 -8.10
N ARG A 103 -21.60 3.98 -8.91
CA ARG A 103 -21.36 2.67 -9.55
C ARG A 103 -20.07 2.01 -9.09
N VAL A 104 -19.21 2.79 -8.43
CA VAL A 104 -17.94 2.32 -7.88
C VAL A 104 -17.73 2.87 -6.47
N VAL A 105 -17.40 2.00 -5.53
CA VAL A 105 -16.83 2.34 -4.23
C VAL A 105 -15.36 1.92 -4.26
N THR A 106 -14.44 2.84 -3.97
CA THR A 106 -13.00 2.55 -3.85
C THR A 106 -12.53 2.77 -2.41
N LEU A 107 -11.45 2.12 -1.98
CA LEU A 107 -10.99 2.21 -0.60
C LEU A 107 -9.46 2.28 -0.48
N THR A 108 -8.95 3.20 0.37
CA THR A 108 -7.56 3.20 0.87
C THR A 108 -7.57 3.46 2.38
N VAL A 109 -7.87 2.42 3.15
CA VAL A 109 -8.12 2.50 4.60
C VAL A 109 -7.00 1.91 5.44
N THR A 110 -5.93 1.41 4.81
CA THR A 110 -4.83 0.64 5.38
C THR A 110 -5.26 -0.72 5.90
N GLU A 111 -4.30 -1.61 6.11
CA GLU A 111 -4.49 -2.98 6.62
C GLU A 111 -5.24 -3.01 7.96
N LYS A 112 -5.02 -1.98 8.79
CA LYS A 112 -5.68 -1.80 10.09
C LYS A 112 -7.13 -1.32 9.97
N GLY A 113 -7.47 -0.64 8.87
CA GLY A 113 -8.82 -0.12 8.63
C GLY A 113 -9.88 -1.20 8.47
N TYR A 114 -9.45 -2.41 8.10
CA TYR A 114 -10.31 -3.58 7.91
C TYR A 114 -10.75 -4.28 9.21
N ARG A 115 -10.18 -3.93 10.37
CA ARG A 115 -10.53 -4.53 11.68
C ARG A 115 -10.49 -6.06 11.66
N ARG A 116 -9.32 -6.60 11.32
CA ARG A 116 -9.11 -8.05 11.20
C ARG A 116 -8.53 -8.65 12.47
N ASP A 117 -8.91 -9.88 12.76
CA ASP A 117 -8.31 -10.71 13.79
C ASP A 117 -6.95 -11.28 13.33
N GLY A 118 -6.28 -12.03 14.20
CA GLY A 118 -5.00 -12.67 13.89
C GLY A 118 -5.06 -13.73 12.79
N CYS A 119 -6.26 -14.21 12.45
CA CYS A 119 -6.50 -15.16 11.36
C CYS A 119 -6.83 -14.45 10.04
N GLY A 120 -6.91 -13.12 10.03
CA GLY A 120 -7.26 -12.32 8.85
C GLY A 120 -8.76 -12.22 8.57
N ARG A 121 -9.62 -12.75 9.46
CA ARG A 121 -11.08 -12.60 9.39
C ARG A 121 -11.52 -11.30 10.03
N LEU A 122 -12.77 -10.90 9.82
CA LEU A 122 -13.33 -9.75 10.52
C LEU A 122 -13.35 -10.00 12.04
N ASP A 123 -12.76 -9.10 12.81
CA ASP A 123 -12.79 -9.18 14.27
C ASP A 123 -14.15 -8.70 14.80
N VAL A 124 -15.08 -9.64 14.95
CA VAL A 124 -16.41 -9.39 15.52
C VAL A 124 -16.37 -9.00 17.01
N SER A 125 -15.23 -9.19 17.67
CA SER A 125 -15.02 -8.78 19.07
C SER A 125 -14.54 -7.32 19.19
N ASP A 126 -14.09 -6.70 18.08
CA ASP A 126 -13.79 -5.27 18.05
C ASP A 126 -15.06 -4.47 18.42
N PRO A 127 -15.01 -3.55 19.40
CA PRO A 127 -16.19 -2.82 19.87
C PRO A 127 -16.90 -2.00 18.79
N GLU A 128 -16.18 -1.47 17.80
CA GLU A 128 -16.80 -0.72 16.71
C GLU A 128 -17.47 -1.65 15.69
N VAL A 129 -16.88 -2.81 15.41
CA VAL A 129 -17.51 -3.85 14.56
C VAL A 129 -18.77 -4.39 15.21
N SER A 130 -18.68 -4.75 16.50
CA SER A 130 -19.83 -5.23 17.28
C SER A 130 -20.97 -4.21 17.33
N ALA A 131 -20.65 -2.93 17.49
CA ALA A 131 -21.65 -1.87 17.48
C ALA A 131 -22.32 -1.69 16.11
N ASP A 132 -21.58 -1.83 15.01
CA ASP A 132 -22.13 -1.78 13.64
C ASP A 132 -23.04 -2.99 13.36
N LEU A 133 -22.68 -4.18 13.83
CA LEU A 133 -23.50 -5.39 13.77
C LEU A 133 -24.81 -5.23 14.57
N ALA A 134 -24.75 -4.58 15.73
CA ALA A 134 -25.90 -4.29 16.58
C ALA A 134 -26.86 -3.21 16.01
N GLY A 135 -26.60 -2.69 14.80
CA GLY A 135 -27.50 -1.77 14.10
C GLY A 135 -27.25 -0.28 14.38
N ARG A 136 -26.16 0.07 15.06
CA ARG A 136 -25.71 1.47 15.16
C ARG A 136 -25.35 1.99 13.75
N PRO A 137 -25.55 3.30 13.47
CA PRO A 137 -24.98 3.91 12.27
C PRO A 137 -23.49 3.57 12.11
N PRO A 138 -23.07 2.99 10.96
CA PRO A 138 -21.81 2.27 10.87
C PRO A 138 -20.60 3.20 10.84
N ARG A 139 -19.60 2.89 11.67
CA ARG A 139 -18.33 3.65 11.69
C ARG A 139 -17.15 2.87 11.16
N THR A 140 -17.25 1.55 11.08
CA THR A 140 -16.24 0.71 10.45
C THR A 140 -16.42 0.74 8.93
N VAL A 141 -15.32 0.53 8.21
CA VAL A 141 -15.32 0.55 6.75
C VAL A 141 -16.17 -0.58 6.18
N VAL A 142 -16.01 -1.80 6.73
CA VAL A 142 -16.81 -2.96 6.35
C VAL A 142 -18.29 -2.75 6.69
N GLY A 143 -18.59 -2.23 7.89
CA GLY A 143 -19.96 -1.86 8.27
C GLY A 143 -20.57 -0.83 7.33
N GLN A 144 -19.84 0.22 6.95
CA GLN A 144 -20.31 1.23 5.99
C GLN A 144 -20.63 0.62 4.63
N VAL A 145 -19.76 -0.24 4.11
CA VAL A 145 -19.99 -0.98 2.87
C VAL A 145 -21.25 -1.84 2.99
N VAL A 146 -21.33 -2.72 3.99
CA VAL A 146 -22.46 -3.66 4.11
C VAL A 146 -23.78 -2.94 4.32
N ARG A 147 -23.84 -1.93 5.20
CA ARG A 147 -25.06 -1.14 5.42
C ARG A 147 -25.44 -0.31 4.19
N GLY A 148 -24.45 0.19 3.43
CA GLY A 148 -24.66 0.81 2.13
C GLY A 148 -25.28 -0.15 1.11
N LEU A 149 -24.73 -1.36 1.00
CA LEU A 149 -25.25 -2.42 0.13
C LEU A 149 -26.65 -2.88 0.55
N GLN A 150 -26.94 -2.98 1.85
CA GLN A 150 -28.29 -3.23 2.36
C GLN A 150 -29.30 -2.20 1.86
N ARG A 151 -28.98 -0.90 2.04
CA ARG A 151 -29.86 0.19 1.60
C ARG A 151 -30.00 0.21 0.08
N ARG A 152 -28.91 -0.08 -0.65
CA ARG A 152 -28.89 -0.19 -2.11
C ARG A 152 -29.79 -1.31 -2.62
N SER A 153 -29.71 -2.49 -2.00
CA SER A 153 -30.53 -3.66 -2.30
C SER A 153 -32.01 -3.37 -2.07
N ALA A 154 -32.36 -2.84 -0.88
CA ALA A 154 -33.74 -2.46 -0.55
C ALA A 154 -34.31 -1.39 -1.48
N GLY A 155 -33.47 -0.47 -1.98
CA GLY A 155 -33.86 0.59 -2.91
C GLY A 155 -33.81 0.20 -4.39
N ALA A 156 -33.44 -1.05 -4.73
CA ALA A 156 -33.23 -1.51 -6.11
C ALA A 156 -32.30 -0.59 -6.94
N ALA A 157 -31.27 -0.03 -6.30
CA ALA A 157 -30.39 0.98 -6.90
C ALA A 157 -29.30 0.41 -7.85
N GLY A 158 -29.45 -0.84 -8.27
CA GLY A 158 -28.61 -1.49 -9.29
C GLY A 158 -27.27 -2.02 -8.78
N PRO A 159 -26.45 -2.60 -9.66
CA PRO A 159 -25.16 -3.19 -9.30
C PRO A 159 -24.11 -2.13 -8.93
N VAL A 160 -23.06 -2.55 -8.20
CA VAL A 160 -21.95 -1.68 -7.78
C VAL A 160 -20.65 -2.48 -7.64
N THR A 161 -19.53 -1.90 -8.05
CA THR A 161 -18.20 -2.48 -7.78
C THR A 161 -17.62 -1.90 -6.50
N VAL A 162 -17.04 -2.74 -5.65
CA VAL A 162 -16.31 -2.33 -4.44
C VAL A 162 -14.83 -2.74 -4.60
N LEU A 163 -14.00 -1.76 -4.95
CA LEU A 163 -12.60 -1.94 -5.37
C LEU A 163 -11.64 -1.49 -4.28
N SER A 164 -10.96 -2.45 -3.64
CA SER A 164 -9.86 -2.11 -2.72
C SER A 164 -8.65 -1.57 -3.50
N CYS A 165 -8.05 -0.51 -2.98
CA CYS A 165 -6.81 0.10 -3.46
C CYS A 165 -5.74 0.10 -2.36
N ASP A 166 -5.90 -0.72 -1.32
CA ASP A 166 -4.90 -0.91 -0.27
C ASP A 166 -3.82 -1.91 -0.71
N ASN A 167 -2.62 -1.79 -0.14
CA ASN A 167 -1.46 -2.61 -0.49
C ASN A 167 -1.49 -3.99 0.20
N LEU A 168 -2.57 -4.74 -0.03
CA LEU A 168 -2.78 -6.12 0.42
C LEU A 168 -2.75 -7.07 -0.77
N VAL A 169 -2.13 -8.24 -0.60
CA VAL A 169 -2.19 -9.30 -1.61
C VAL A 169 -3.63 -9.78 -1.74
N GLY A 170 -4.15 -9.85 -2.96
CA GLY A 170 -5.54 -10.26 -3.21
C GLY A 170 -6.54 -9.37 -2.47
N ASN A 171 -6.32 -8.05 -2.46
CA ASN A 171 -7.11 -7.10 -1.67
C ASN A 171 -8.63 -7.15 -1.96
N GLY A 172 -9.04 -7.51 -3.18
CA GLY A 172 -10.44 -7.73 -3.55
C GLY A 172 -11.04 -8.94 -2.84
N GLU A 173 -10.31 -10.07 -2.84
CA GLU A 173 -10.70 -11.30 -2.15
C GLU A 173 -10.75 -11.13 -0.64
N VAL A 174 -9.78 -10.41 -0.06
CA VAL A 174 -9.80 -10.06 1.36
C VAL A 174 -11.06 -9.25 1.69
N LEU A 175 -11.35 -8.20 0.92
CA LEU A 175 -12.54 -7.37 1.17
C LEU A 175 -13.84 -8.17 1.00
N ARG A 176 -13.93 -9.02 -0.02
CA ARG A 176 -15.07 -9.92 -0.22
C ARG A 176 -15.28 -10.84 0.98
N GLY A 177 -14.20 -11.45 1.49
CA GLY A 177 -14.24 -12.29 2.69
C GLY A 177 -14.75 -11.54 3.92
N LEU A 178 -14.26 -10.31 4.15
CA LEU A 178 -14.69 -9.49 5.29
C LEU A 178 -16.14 -9.03 5.19
N VAL A 179 -16.62 -8.74 3.98
CA VAL A 179 -18.05 -8.47 3.75
C VAL A 179 -18.86 -9.70 4.12
N HIS A 180 -18.47 -10.91 3.68
CA HIS A 180 -19.15 -12.15 4.06
C HIS A 180 -19.08 -12.43 5.57
N ASP A 181 -17.94 -12.22 6.22
CA ASP A 181 -17.82 -12.37 7.67
C ASP A 181 -18.80 -11.46 8.42
N PHE A 182 -18.99 -10.22 7.94
CA PHE A 182 -19.99 -9.31 8.51
C PHE A 182 -21.42 -9.82 8.27
N LEU A 183 -21.71 -10.34 7.07
CA LEU A 183 -23.02 -10.92 6.74
C LEU A 183 -23.36 -12.12 7.63
N ASP A 184 -22.40 -13.03 7.83
CA ASP A 184 -22.54 -14.22 8.66
C ASP A 184 -22.80 -13.87 10.14
N ALA A 185 -22.32 -12.70 10.58
CA ALA A 185 -22.52 -12.20 11.93
C ALA A 185 -23.81 -11.38 12.11
N LEU A 186 -24.55 -11.08 11.04
CA LEU A 186 -25.84 -10.37 11.13
C LEU A 186 -26.97 -11.31 11.56
N PRO A 187 -28.06 -10.76 12.14
CA PRO A 187 -29.29 -11.53 12.33
C PRO A 187 -29.82 -12.07 10.99
N GLU A 188 -30.30 -13.32 10.99
CA GLU A 188 -30.83 -14.02 9.79
C GLU A 188 -31.83 -13.17 8.98
N ALA A 189 -32.71 -12.45 9.67
CA ALA A 189 -33.71 -11.58 9.07
C ALA A 189 -33.12 -10.41 8.25
N GLU A 190 -31.88 -10.01 8.52
CA GLU A 190 -31.14 -8.97 7.80
C GLU A 190 -30.20 -9.54 6.72
N ALA A 191 -29.74 -10.78 6.89
CA ALA A 191 -28.75 -11.42 6.04
C ALA A 191 -29.35 -12.18 4.84
N GLY A 192 -30.46 -12.91 5.05
CA GLY A 192 -30.93 -13.96 4.13
C GLY A 192 -31.21 -13.53 2.69
N GLY A 193 -31.67 -12.29 2.44
CA GLY A 193 -31.86 -11.76 1.08
C GLY A 193 -30.68 -10.93 0.56
N LEU A 194 -29.81 -10.47 1.45
CA LEU A 194 -28.70 -9.58 1.13
C LEU A 194 -27.52 -10.37 0.53
N ALA A 195 -27.21 -11.54 1.07
CA ALA A 195 -26.12 -12.38 0.58
C ALA A 195 -26.29 -12.75 -0.90
N ASP A 196 -27.49 -13.21 -1.28
CA ASP A 196 -27.84 -13.53 -2.67
C ASP A 196 -27.74 -12.31 -3.58
N TRP A 197 -28.21 -11.15 -3.10
CA TRP A 197 -28.13 -9.91 -3.86
C TRP A 197 -26.68 -9.47 -4.07
N ILE A 198 -25.82 -9.57 -3.05
CA ILE A 198 -24.39 -9.25 -3.14
C ILE A 198 -23.71 -10.16 -4.16
N ALA A 199 -23.97 -11.47 -4.11
CA ALA A 199 -23.41 -12.43 -5.08
C ALA A 199 -23.80 -12.08 -6.54
N ALA A 200 -25.06 -11.65 -6.74
CA ALA A 200 -25.57 -11.31 -8.06
C ALA A 200 -25.12 -9.92 -8.56
N SER A 201 -25.00 -8.93 -7.66
CA SER A 201 -24.98 -7.49 -8.04
C SER A 201 -23.72 -6.74 -7.64
N VAL A 202 -22.80 -7.38 -6.91
CA VAL A 202 -21.57 -6.74 -6.42
C VAL A 202 -20.34 -7.49 -6.94
N ARG A 203 -19.30 -6.73 -7.28
CA ARG A 203 -17.97 -7.26 -7.62
C ARG A 203 -16.90 -6.67 -6.72
N PHE A 204 -15.90 -7.48 -6.40
CA PHE A 204 -14.78 -7.14 -5.53
C PHE A 204 -13.43 -7.37 -6.25
N PRO A 205 -13.17 -6.69 -7.37
CA PRO A 205 -11.94 -6.87 -8.13
C PRO A 205 -10.72 -6.53 -7.28
N SER A 206 -9.66 -7.32 -7.45
CA SER A 206 -8.36 -7.00 -6.86
C SER A 206 -7.65 -5.88 -7.63
N SER A 207 -6.72 -5.18 -6.98
CA SER A 207 -5.86 -4.20 -7.67
C SER A 207 -4.47 -4.08 -7.08
N MET A 208 -3.52 -3.71 -7.95
CA MET A 208 -2.20 -3.28 -7.55
C MET A 208 -2.06 -1.77 -7.82
N VAL A 209 -1.71 -1.03 -6.77
CA VAL A 209 -1.50 0.41 -6.84
C VAL A 209 -0.04 0.74 -6.54
N ASP A 210 0.54 1.69 -7.27
CA ASP A 210 1.90 2.15 -7.02
C ASP A 210 2.07 3.63 -7.35
N ARG A 211 2.51 4.38 -6.34
CA ARG A 211 2.98 5.76 -6.40
C ARG A 211 3.57 6.12 -5.04
N ILE A 212 4.77 6.68 -5.03
CA ILE A 212 5.36 7.23 -3.82
C ILE A 212 4.70 8.57 -3.52
N VAL A 213 4.12 8.68 -2.31
CA VAL A 213 3.39 9.86 -1.84
C VAL A 213 3.85 10.16 -0.40
N PRO A 214 4.95 10.91 -0.21
CA PRO A 214 5.39 11.30 1.13
C PRO A 214 4.38 12.25 1.79
N ALA A 215 4.51 12.42 3.10
CA ALA A 215 3.77 13.47 3.80
C ALA A 215 4.25 14.84 3.30
N ALA A 216 3.31 15.71 2.93
CA ALA A 216 3.63 17.08 2.53
C ALA A 216 4.24 17.85 3.71
N THR A 217 5.37 18.52 3.45
CA THR A 217 6.09 19.34 4.44
C THR A 217 5.62 20.80 4.40
N ASP A 218 6.07 21.61 5.36
CA ASP A 218 5.81 23.06 5.34
C ASP A 218 6.48 23.74 4.13
N ASP A 219 7.65 23.25 3.71
CA ASP A 219 8.33 23.72 2.50
C ASP A 219 7.50 23.43 1.25
N ASP A 220 6.88 22.24 1.15
CA ASP A 220 5.99 21.91 0.04
C ASP A 220 4.76 22.81 -0.02
N ARG A 221 4.20 23.17 1.13
CA ARG A 221 3.08 24.12 1.22
C ARG A 221 3.51 25.52 0.82
N ALA A 222 4.71 25.94 1.20
CA ALA A 222 5.28 27.22 0.81
C ALA A 222 5.53 27.27 -0.71
N ASP A 223 6.07 26.20 -1.30
CA ASP A 223 6.26 26.06 -2.75
C ASP A 223 4.94 26.11 -3.51
N ALA A 224 3.94 25.36 -3.08
CA ALA A 224 2.59 25.41 -3.67
C ALA A 224 2.04 26.84 -3.64
N ARG A 225 2.19 27.54 -2.50
CA ARG A 225 1.73 28.93 -2.37
C ARG A 225 2.49 29.89 -3.29
N ALA A 226 3.80 29.71 -3.43
CA ALA A 226 4.62 30.54 -4.30
C ALA A 226 4.24 30.37 -5.77
N VAL A 227 3.95 29.14 -6.22
CA VAL A 227 3.59 28.86 -7.61
C VAL A 227 2.14 29.24 -7.93
N LEU A 228 1.19 28.96 -7.02
CA LEU A 228 -0.23 29.22 -7.24
C LEU A 228 -0.63 30.67 -6.96
N GLY A 229 0.13 31.37 -6.11
CA GLY A 229 -0.30 32.65 -5.52
C GLY A 229 -1.47 32.53 -4.54
N LEU A 230 -1.82 31.30 -4.14
CA LEU A 230 -2.97 30.96 -3.28
C LEU A 230 -2.52 30.05 -2.13
N GLU A 231 -3.19 30.14 -0.99
CA GLU A 231 -3.02 29.16 0.08
C GLU A 231 -3.84 27.90 -0.26
N ASP A 232 -3.16 26.76 -0.37
CA ASP A 232 -3.82 25.46 -0.52
C ASP A 232 -3.58 24.61 0.73
N ARG A 233 -4.67 24.27 1.43
CA ARG A 233 -4.64 23.45 2.65
C ARG A 233 -4.58 21.95 2.38
N GLY A 234 -4.93 21.54 1.15
CA GLY A 234 -5.05 20.18 0.68
C GLY A 234 -3.84 19.65 -0.10
N VAL A 235 -2.75 20.41 -0.20
CA VAL A 235 -1.54 20.05 -0.97
C VAL A 235 -1.08 18.63 -0.66
N VAL A 236 -0.84 17.86 -1.73
CA VAL A 236 -0.18 16.55 -1.67
C VAL A 236 1.04 16.55 -2.57
N VAL A 237 2.05 15.77 -2.19
CA VAL A 237 3.31 15.64 -2.92
C VAL A 237 3.47 14.20 -3.35
N ALA A 238 3.91 13.98 -4.58
CA ALA A 238 4.13 12.64 -5.09
C ALA A 238 5.27 12.59 -6.11
N GLU A 239 5.77 11.40 -6.39
CA GLU A 239 6.62 11.18 -7.57
C GLU A 239 5.79 11.30 -8.86
N PRO A 240 6.40 11.59 -10.03
CA PRO A 240 5.67 11.62 -11.31
C PRO A 240 5.11 10.25 -11.72
N PHE A 241 5.84 9.17 -11.42
CA PHE A 241 5.41 7.81 -11.71
C PHE A 241 4.09 7.49 -10.99
N ARG A 242 3.18 6.81 -11.71
CA ARG A 242 1.97 6.23 -11.14
C ARG A 242 1.56 5.00 -11.94
N GLN A 243 1.16 3.95 -11.25
CA GLN A 243 0.66 2.72 -11.86
C GLN A 243 -0.58 2.24 -11.11
N TRP A 244 -1.58 1.79 -11.88
CA TRP A 244 -2.78 1.17 -11.35
C TRP A 244 -3.14 -0.01 -12.22
N VAL A 245 -3.00 -1.22 -11.68
CA VAL A 245 -3.43 -2.46 -12.32
C VAL A 245 -4.70 -2.92 -11.64
N ILE A 246 -5.74 -3.21 -12.40
CA ILE A 246 -7.07 -3.53 -11.87
C ILE A 246 -7.56 -4.81 -12.55
N GLU A 247 -8.15 -5.70 -11.76
CA GLU A 247 -8.89 -6.84 -12.30
C GLU A 247 -10.11 -6.33 -13.08
N ASP A 248 -10.29 -6.76 -14.34
CA ASP A 248 -11.41 -6.31 -15.18
C ASP A 248 -12.72 -7.04 -14.86
N ASP A 249 -13.15 -6.95 -13.60
CA ASP A 249 -14.39 -7.52 -13.08
C ASP A 249 -15.25 -6.44 -12.42
N PHE A 250 -16.13 -5.82 -13.22
CA PHE A 250 -16.99 -4.73 -12.79
C PHE A 250 -18.47 -5.08 -12.88
N ALA A 251 -19.23 -4.73 -11.86
CA ALA A 251 -20.67 -4.98 -11.78
C ALA A 251 -21.48 -3.96 -12.61
N ALA A 252 -20.91 -2.79 -12.89
CA ALA A 252 -21.54 -1.67 -13.57
C ALA A 252 -20.52 -0.92 -14.46
N GLU A 253 -20.94 0.16 -15.11
CA GLU A 253 -19.99 1.06 -15.78
C GLU A 253 -18.90 1.53 -14.80
N ARG A 254 -17.70 1.79 -15.34
CA ARG A 254 -16.57 2.37 -14.64
C ARG A 254 -16.04 3.59 -15.40
N PRO A 255 -15.26 4.48 -14.76
CA PRO A 255 -14.48 5.46 -15.50
C PRO A 255 -13.58 4.76 -16.53
N ALA A 256 -13.28 5.45 -17.64
CA ALA A 256 -12.35 4.98 -18.67
C ALA A 256 -10.88 5.09 -18.19
N TRP A 257 -10.56 4.44 -17.07
CA TRP A 257 -9.24 4.51 -16.42
C TRP A 257 -8.11 4.00 -17.32
N ASP A 258 -8.41 3.12 -18.28
CA ASP A 258 -7.49 2.68 -19.33
C ASP A 258 -6.96 3.87 -20.15
N ARG A 259 -7.83 4.84 -20.49
CA ARG A 259 -7.44 6.07 -21.18
C ARG A 259 -6.63 7.03 -20.31
N ALA A 260 -6.61 6.81 -19.00
CA ALA A 260 -5.77 7.53 -18.03
C ALA A 260 -4.48 6.76 -17.68
N GLY A 261 -4.25 5.59 -18.29
CA GLY A 261 -3.06 4.76 -18.10
C GLY A 261 -3.20 3.63 -17.07
N ALA A 262 -4.40 3.35 -16.56
CA ALA A 262 -4.61 2.14 -15.77
C ALA A 262 -4.56 0.90 -16.66
N VAL A 263 -4.06 -0.21 -16.13
CA VAL A 263 -3.95 -1.48 -16.83
C VAL A 263 -5.03 -2.41 -16.31
N PHE A 264 -5.87 -2.92 -17.20
CA PHE A 264 -6.83 -3.96 -16.88
C PHE A 264 -6.23 -5.34 -17.18
N THR A 265 -6.42 -6.28 -16.27
CA THR A 265 -5.86 -7.64 -16.38
C THR A 265 -6.82 -8.66 -15.78
N SER A 266 -6.65 -9.93 -16.12
CA SER A 266 -7.29 -11.06 -15.43
C SER A 266 -6.40 -11.66 -14.34
N ASP A 267 -5.20 -11.12 -14.12
CA ASP A 267 -4.19 -11.71 -13.25
C ASP A 267 -3.40 -10.64 -12.47
N VAL A 268 -4.10 -9.98 -11.55
CA VAL A 268 -3.49 -8.97 -10.66
C VAL A 268 -2.41 -9.57 -9.77
N ALA A 269 -2.55 -10.83 -9.36
CA ALA A 269 -1.59 -11.51 -8.49
C ALA A 269 -0.17 -11.57 -9.08
N ALA A 270 -0.04 -11.77 -10.41
CA ALA A 270 1.27 -11.71 -11.06
C ALA A 270 1.90 -10.30 -10.99
N TRP A 271 1.11 -9.25 -11.23
CA TRP A 271 1.56 -7.86 -11.10
C TRP A 271 1.94 -7.49 -9.66
N GLU A 272 1.14 -7.91 -8.68
CA GLU A 272 1.44 -7.75 -7.24
C GLU A 272 2.76 -8.44 -6.88
N SER A 273 2.96 -9.68 -7.33
CA SER A 273 4.19 -10.43 -7.09
C SER A 273 5.42 -9.71 -7.65
N VAL A 274 5.34 -9.20 -8.89
CA VAL A 274 6.41 -8.41 -9.49
C VAL A 274 6.72 -7.17 -8.66
N LYS A 275 5.71 -6.37 -8.28
CA LYS A 275 5.92 -5.17 -7.45
C LYS A 275 6.52 -5.54 -6.08
N LEU A 276 5.95 -6.52 -5.38
CA LEU A 276 6.38 -6.91 -4.04
C LEU A 276 7.82 -7.42 -4.02
N ARG A 277 8.18 -8.28 -4.98
CA ARG A 277 9.51 -8.91 -4.99
C ARG A 277 10.56 -8.05 -5.69
N MET A 278 10.19 -7.24 -6.69
CA MET A 278 11.16 -6.41 -7.40
C MET A 278 11.35 -5.06 -6.72
N LEU A 279 10.25 -4.31 -6.51
CA LEU A 279 10.32 -2.98 -5.92
C LEU A 279 10.48 -3.07 -4.41
N ASN A 280 9.54 -3.71 -3.71
CA ASN A 280 9.52 -3.65 -2.25
C ASN A 280 10.70 -4.40 -1.61
N ALA A 281 11.15 -5.53 -2.19
CA ALA A 281 12.32 -6.26 -1.71
C ALA A 281 13.61 -5.44 -1.86
N THR A 282 13.81 -4.82 -3.03
CA THR A 282 14.96 -3.93 -3.26
C THR A 282 14.92 -2.72 -2.34
N HIS A 283 13.74 -2.15 -2.10
CA HIS A 283 13.58 -1.04 -1.17
C HIS A 283 14.04 -1.42 0.25
N SER A 284 13.72 -2.64 0.70
CA SER A 284 14.18 -3.16 1.99
C SER A 284 15.69 -3.40 2.01
N LEU A 285 16.28 -3.99 0.96
CA LEU A 285 17.73 -4.15 0.84
C LEU A 285 18.46 -2.80 0.97
N LEU A 286 18.06 -1.81 0.17
CA LEU A 286 18.64 -0.46 0.18
C LEU A 286 18.42 0.27 1.51
N ALA A 287 17.26 0.07 2.15
CA ALA A 287 16.98 0.68 3.45
C ALA A 287 17.94 0.19 4.53
N TYR A 288 18.11 -1.12 4.69
CA TYR A 288 18.98 -1.66 5.75
C TYR A 288 20.46 -1.42 5.45
N LEU A 289 20.92 -1.71 4.22
CA LEU A 289 22.32 -1.47 3.86
C LEU A 289 22.65 0.02 3.88
N GLY A 290 21.77 0.85 3.34
CA GLY A 290 21.93 2.31 3.33
C GLY A 290 22.00 2.88 4.74
N ALA A 291 21.08 2.48 5.63
CA ALA A 291 21.09 2.92 7.03
C ALA A 291 22.37 2.49 7.75
N LEU A 292 22.81 1.23 7.60
CA LEU A 292 24.06 0.74 8.19
C LEU A 292 25.27 1.53 7.69
N ARG A 293 25.32 1.89 6.40
CA ARG A 293 26.37 2.74 5.80
C ARG A 293 26.25 4.24 6.13
N GLY A 294 25.21 4.64 6.85
CA GLY A 294 24.98 6.03 7.22
C GLY A 294 24.42 6.91 6.10
N HIS A 295 23.81 6.31 5.07
CA HIS A 295 23.02 7.04 4.09
C HIS A 295 21.62 7.32 4.66
N ASP A 296 21.26 8.61 4.71
CA ASP A 296 19.99 9.04 5.31
C ASP A 296 18.78 8.75 4.41
N THR A 297 18.98 8.65 3.08
CA THR A 297 17.89 8.46 2.10
C THR A 297 18.17 7.32 1.13
N ILE A 298 17.11 6.76 0.55
CA ILE A 298 17.19 5.69 -0.46
C ILE A 298 17.96 6.17 -1.70
N ALA A 299 17.75 7.40 -2.15
CA ALA A 299 18.51 7.98 -3.26
C ALA A 299 20.01 8.06 -2.94
N ALA A 300 20.37 8.43 -1.70
CA ALA A 300 21.77 8.43 -1.28
C ALA A 300 22.37 7.02 -1.17
N ALA A 301 21.58 6.03 -0.74
CA ALA A 301 22.00 4.63 -0.71
C ALA A 301 22.20 4.08 -2.13
N LEU A 302 21.33 4.42 -3.07
CA LEU A 302 21.45 3.99 -4.47
C LEU A 302 22.57 4.70 -5.23
N ALA A 303 23.06 5.83 -4.73
CA ALA A 303 24.26 6.50 -5.26
C ALA A 303 25.58 5.85 -4.81
N ASP A 304 25.56 4.89 -3.88
CA ASP A 304 26.71 4.04 -3.56
C ASP A 304 26.76 2.87 -4.57
N ASP A 305 27.86 2.79 -5.34
CA ASP A 305 28.03 1.81 -6.42
C ASP A 305 27.90 0.36 -5.94
N GLU A 306 28.33 0.04 -4.72
CA GLU A 306 28.22 -1.31 -4.17
C GLU A 306 26.77 -1.66 -3.81
N LEU A 307 26.02 -0.69 -3.28
CA LEU A 307 24.61 -0.87 -2.95
C LEU A 307 23.73 -0.91 -4.20
N ALA A 308 24.05 -0.11 -5.22
CA ALA A 308 23.40 -0.16 -6.52
C ALA A 308 23.62 -1.51 -7.22
N ALA A 309 24.86 -2.02 -7.19
CA ALA A 309 25.16 -3.35 -7.73
C ALA A 309 24.42 -4.46 -6.98
N ALA A 310 24.33 -4.39 -5.65
CA ALA A 310 23.56 -5.34 -4.86
C ALA A 310 22.05 -5.30 -5.17
N ALA A 311 21.50 -4.10 -5.39
CA ALA A 311 20.12 -3.91 -5.80
C ALA A 311 19.81 -4.52 -7.17
N GLU A 312 20.64 -4.25 -8.18
CA GLU A 312 20.49 -4.83 -9.52
C GLU A 312 20.63 -6.37 -9.47
N ALA A 313 21.62 -6.88 -8.72
CA ALA A 313 21.85 -8.31 -8.57
C ALA A 313 20.66 -9.00 -7.88
N LEU A 314 20.06 -8.40 -6.84
CA LEU A 314 18.84 -8.92 -6.22
C LEU A 314 17.72 -9.08 -7.24
N MET A 315 17.49 -8.04 -8.03
CA MET A 315 16.43 -8.03 -9.03
C MET A 315 16.62 -9.10 -10.11
N VAL A 316 17.85 -9.29 -10.58
CA VAL A 316 18.17 -10.17 -11.72
C VAL A 316 18.41 -11.61 -11.30
N GLU A 317 19.22 -11.85 -10.27
CA GLU A 317 19.72 -13.19 -9.92
C GLU A 317 18.75 -13.98 -9.05
N ASP A 318 18.06 -13.30 -8.14
CA ASP A 318 17.23 -13.93 -7.12
C ASP A 318 15.74 -13.73 -7.39
N VAL A 319 15.31 -12.51 -7.73
CA VAL A 319 13.90 -12.19 -7.89
C VAL A 319 13.36 -12.65 -9.24
N ALA A 320 13.95 -12.22 -10.37
CA ALA A 320 13.43 -12.50 -11.70
C ALA A 320 13.15 -14.00 -11.98
N PRO A 321 13.99 -14.97 -11.55
CA PRO A 321 13.72 -16.39 -11.77
C PRO A 321 12.50 -16.94 -11.02
N THR A 322 11.98 -16.21 -10.04
CA THR A 322 10.82 -16.61 -9.22
C THR A 322 9.51 -16.00 -9.70
N LEU A 323 9.57 -15.08 -10.68
CA LEU A 323 8.42 -14.32 -11.13
C LEU A 323 7.73 -14.99 -12.32
N ARG A 324 6.40 -15.09 -12.23
CA ARG A 324 5.55 -15.22 -13.41
C ARG A 324 5.30 -13.82 -13.96
N VAL A 325 5.91 -13.50 -15.09
CA VAL A 325 5.79 -12.18 -15.70
C VAL A 325 4.38 -12.04 -16.31
N PRO A 326 3.59 -11.04 -15.90
CA PRO A 326 2.28 -10.82 -16.47
C PRO A 326 2.36 -10.30 -17.91
N ASP A 327 1.30 -10.57 -18.69
CA ASP A 327 1.19 -10.09 -20.06
C ASP A 327 1.32 -8.56 -20.15
N GLY A 328 2.10 -8.10 -21.13
CA GLY A 328 2.32 -6.68 -21.37
C GLY A 328 3.37 -6.02 -20.46
N LEU A 329 3.98 -6.75 -19.52
CA LEU A 329 5.09 -6.22 -18.72
C LEU A 329 6.45 -6.55 -19.32
N ASP A 330 7.23 -5.52 -19.64
CA ASP A 330 8.67 -5.67 -19.82
C ASP A 330 9.36 -5.62 -18.46
N LEU A 331 9.85 -6.77 -17.99
CA LEU A 331 10.49 -6.88 -16.69
C LEU A 331 11.81 -6.10 -16.62
N ALA A 332 12.54 -5.96 -17.73
CA ALA A 332 13.80 -5.23 -17.74
C ALA A 332 13.58 -3.72 -17.65
N ASP A 333 12.61 -3.21 -18.40
CA ASP A 333 12.19 -1.82 -18.30
C ASP A 333 11.63 -1.51 -16.90
N TYR A 334 10.80 -2.40 -16.34
CA TYR A 334 10.28 -2.24 -14.98
C TYR A 334 11.39 -2.15 -13.92
N ARG A 335 12.45 -2.97 -14.02
CA ARG A 335 13.63 -2.86 -13.12
C ARG A 335 14.29 -1.49 -13.23
N HIS A 336 14.54 -1.03 -14.46
CA HIS A 336 15.17 0.27 -14.70
C HIS A 336 14.33 1.40 -14.10
N GLN A 337 13.01 1.37 -14.31
CA GLN A 337 12.08 2.33 -13.74
C GLN A 337 12.10 2.32 -12.20
N VAL A 338 12.16 1.14 -11.56
CA VAL A 338 12.26 1.04 -10.09
C VAL A 338 13.52 1.74 -9.58
N LEU A 339 14.68 1.46 -10.19
CA LEU A 339 15.94 2.09 -9.76
C LEU A 339 15.96 3.59 -10.03
N GLU A 340 15.45 4.04 -11.17
CA GLU A 340 15.31 5.47 -11.48
C GLU A 340 14.45 6.19 -10.43
N ARG A 341 13.33 5.58 -10.04
CA ARG A 341 12.43 6.12 -9.00
C ARG A 341 13.11 6.20 -7.65
N PHE A 342 13.87 5.18 -7.26
CA PHE A 342 14.65 5.18 -6.02
C PHE A 342 15.79 6.20 -6.02
N ALA A 343 16.34 6.53 -7.20
CA ALA A 343 17.38 7.54 -7.35
C ALA A 343 16.86 8.99 -7.21
N ASN A 344 15.55 9.20 -7.08
CA ASN A 344 14.96 10.53 -7.01
C ASN A 344 15.27 11.25 -5.67
N PRO A 345 16.15 12.27 -5.66
CA PRO A 345 16.54 12.94 -4.42
C PRO A 345 15.45 13.86 -3.86
N ALA A 346 14.46 14.24 -4.69
CA ALA A 346 13.45 15.23 -4.34
C ALA A 346 12.42 14.71 -3.31
N LEU A 347 12.23 13.38 -3.22
CA LEU A 347 11.25 12.76 -2.32
C LEU A 347 11.76 12.57 -0.88
N ARG A 348 13.08 12.70 -0.66
CA ARG A 348 13.76 12.53 0.65
C ARG A 348 13.28 11.29 1.44
N HIS A 349 13.02 10.18 0.76
CA HIS A 349 12.63 8.91 1.39
C HIS A 349 13.73 8.38 2.29
N ARG A 350 13.51 8.42 3.61
CA ARG A 350 14.54 8.06 4.60
C ARG A 350 14.72 6.55 4.71
N THR A 351 15.97 6.10 4.76
CA THR A 351 16.32 4.67 4.96
C THR A 351 15.66 4.10 6.21
N VAL A 352 15.77 4.81 7.34
CA VAL A 352 15.14 4.41 8.62
C VAL A 352 13.62 4.31 8.56
N GLN A 353 12.96 5.17 7.78
CA GLN A 353 11.50 5.12 7.62
C GLN A 353 11.06 3.90 6.79
N VAL A 354 11.86 3.54 5.79
CA VAL A 354 11.60 2.36 4.97
C VAL A 354 11.88 1.07 5.76
N ALA A 355 12.87 1.11 6.65
CA ALA A 355 13.30 0.01 7.52
C ALA A 355 12.31 -0.35 8.65
N MET A 356 11.36 0.53 8.98
CA MET A 356 10.31 0.28 9.99
C MET A 356 9.50 -0.99 9.67
N ASP A 357 8.88 -1.62 10.67
CA ASP A 357 8.02 -2.81 10.51
C ASP A 357 8.69 -3.94 9.71
N GLY A 358 10.00 -4.13 9.89
CA GLY A 358 10.79 -5.14 9.20
C GLY A 358 10.23 -6.55 9.37
N SER A 359 9.75 -6.90 10.57
CA SER A 359 9.12 -8.18 10.89
C SER A 359 7.89 -8.49 10.03
N GLN A 360 7.14 -7.44 9.67
CA GLN A 360 5.95 -7.57 8.82
C GLN A 360 6.30 -7.56 7.34
N LYS A 361 7.40 -6.87 6.97
CA LYS A 361 7.82 -6.67 5.58
C LYS A 361 8.64 -7.83 5.02
N LEU A 362 9.55 -8.41 5.79
CA LEU A 362 10.44 -9.47 5.31
C LEU A 362 9.68 -10.69 4.76
N PRO A 363 8.66 -11.24 5.45
CA PRO A 363 7.95 -12.43 4.97
C PRO A 363 7.33 -12.23 3.59
N VAL A 364 6.69 -11.08 3.37
CA VAL A 364 5.95 -10.77 2.14
C VAL A 364 6.82 -10.23 1.01
N ARG A 365 7.98 -9.62 1.32
CA ARG A 365 8.86 -9.00 0.30
C ARG A 365 10.00 -9.90 -0.15
N LEU A 366 10.60 -10.66 0.78
CA LEU A 366 11.87 -11.37 0.54
C LEU A 366 11.75 -12.87 0.73
N LEU A 367 11.07 -13.34 1.78
CA LEU A 367 11.13 -14.77 2.13
C LEU A 367 10.39 -15.67 1.15
N GLY A 368 9.41 -15.16 0.41
CA GLY A 368 8.83 -15.87 -0.74
C GLY A 368 9.86 -16.16 -1.84
N THR A 369 10.64 -15.13 -2.23
CA THR A 369 11.77 -15.30 -3.16
C THR A 369 12.79 -16.28 -2.61
N VAL A 370 13.09 -16.21 -1.31
CA VAL A 370 14.03 -17.15 -0.69
C VAL A 370 13.55 -18.59 -0.84
N ARG A 371 12.32 -18.88 -0.43
CA ARG A 371 11.74 -20.23 -0.49
C ARG A 371 11.69 -20.77 -1.91
N ASP A 372 11.26 -19.96 -2.89
CA ASP A 372 11.16 -20.41 -4.28
C ASP A 372 12.53 -20.76 -4.87
N ARG A 373 13.57 -19.98 -4.55
CA ARG A 373 14.94 -20.26 -5.00
C ARG A 373 15.52 -21.51 -4.34
N LEU A 374 15.31 -21.67 -3.03
CA LEU A 374 15.76 -22.86 -2.29
C LEU A 374 15.05 -24.13 -2.81
N ALA A 375 13.75 -24.06 -3.07
CA ALA A 375 12.98 -25.15 -3.68
C ALA A 375 13.50 -25.52 -5.09
N ALA A 376 14.03 -24.54 -5.83
CA ALA A 376 14.70 -24.75 -7.10
C ALA A 376 16.18 -25.20 -6.98
N GLY A 377 16.67 -25.46 -5.76
CA GLY A 377 18.03 -25.92 -5.50
C GLY A 377 19.10 -24.83 -5.57
N ALA A 378 18.71 -23.54 -5.50
CA ALA A 378 19.61 -22.41 -5.57
C ALA A 378 19.58 -21.58 -4.28
N VAL A 379 20.74 -21.27 -3.70
CA VAL A 379 20.83 -20.35 -2.55
C VAL A 379 20.78 -18.91 -3.05
N PRO A 380 19.75 -18.12 -2.66
CA PRO A 380 19.58 -16.76 -3.16
C PRO A 380 20.47 -15.78 -2.39
N ARG A 381 21.63 -15.45 -2.97
CA ARG A 381 22.70 -14.73 -2.26
C ARG A 381 22.32 -13.28 -1.92
N GLN A 382 21.64 -12.58 -2.81
CA GLN A 382 21.29 -11.18 -2.63
C GLN A 382 20.05 -11.02 -1.73
N ALA A 383 19.10 -11.94 -1.83
CA ALA A 383 18.00 -12.00 -0.87
C ALA A 383 18.51 -12.34 0.54
N ALA A 384 19.49 -13.26 0.66
CA ALA A 384 20.18 -13.52 1.91
C ALA A 384 20.94 -12.29 2.42
N LEU A 385 21.61 -11.51 1.55
CA LEU A 385 22.22 -10.24 1.93
C LEU A 385 21.19 -9.25 2.48
N ALA A 386 20.00 -9.12 1.89
CA ALA A 386 18.94 -8.25 2.39
C ALA A 386 18.48 -8.65 3.80
N VAL A 387 18.28 -9.95 4.04
CA VAL A 387 17.91 -10.49 5.35
C VAL A 387 19.06 -10.30 6.36
N ALA A 388 20.30 -10.55 5.96
CA ALA A 388 21.49 -10.33 6.78
C ALA A 388 21.67 -8.85 7.14
N ALA A 389 21.36 -7.92 6.25
CA ALA A 389 21.37 -6.49 6.51
C ALA A 389 20.34 -6.10 7.58
N TRP A 390 19.14 -6.69 7.54
CA TRP A 390 18.17 -6.52 8.63
C TRP A 390 18.68 -7.12 9.94
N MET A 391 19.27 -8.32 9.92
CA MET A 391 19.84 -8.94 11.13
C MET A 391 20.95 -8.08 11.74
N ALA A 392 21.85 -7.54 10.91
CA ALA A 392 22.90 -6.62 11.33
C ALA A 392 22.30 -5.29 11.86
N TYR A 393 21.26 -4.76 11.23
CA TYR A 393 20.55 -3.57 11.72
C TYR A 393 20.00 -3.78 13.14
N VAL A 394 19.34 -4.92 13.38
CA VAL A 394 18.81 -5.29 14.71
C VAL A 394 19.93 -5.53 15.72
N GLY A 395 20.99 -6.26 15.33
CA GLY A 395 22.07 -6.64 16.23
C GLY A 395 22.99 -5.47 16.61
N GLU A 396 23.29 -4.57 15.68
CA GLU A 396 24.20 -3.45 15.90
C GLU A 396 23.51 -2.23 16.49
N GLY A 397 22.28 -1.92 16.04
CA GLY A 397 21.53 -0.74 16.48
C GLY A 397 22.21 0.61 16.17
N ARG A 398 23.31 0.61 15.40
CA ARG A 398 24.10 1.79 15.04
C ARG A 398 24.67 1.66 13.63
N ASP A 399 24.83 2.81 12.97
CA ASP A 399 25.49 2.89 11.66
C ASP A 399 27.04 2.92 11.78
N VAL A 400 27.73 2.93 10.64
CA VAL A 400 29.21 3.05 10.56
C VAL A 400 29.76 4.35 11.17
N ARG A 401 28.92 5.36 11.43
CA ARG A 401 29.30 6.62 12.08
C ARG A 401 28.96 6.63 13.58
N GLY A 402 28.45 5.52 14.12
CA GLY A 402 28.03 5.38 15.51
C GLY A 402 26.68 6.03 15.83
N ARG A 403 25.94 6.54 14.83
CA ARG A 403 24.60 7.10 15.03
C ARG A 403 23.62 5.97 15.31
N GLU A 404 22.69 6.21 16.22
CA GLU A 404 21.66 5.23 16.59
C GLU A 404 20.70 4.98 15.43
N LEU A 405 20.40 3.71 15.21
CA LEU A 405 19.43 3.24 14.26
C LEU A 405 18.19 2.76 15.02
N PRO A 406 17.03 3.45 14.89
CA PRO A 406 15.83 3.10 15.63
C PRO A 406 15.22 1.79 15.11
N LEU A 407 14.75 0.93 16.01
CA LEU A 407 13.95 -0.24 15.66
C LEU A 407 12.48 0.04 15.96
N ASP A 408 11.78 0.66 15.01
CA ASP A 408 10.33 0.83 15.06
C ASP A 408 9.67 -0.39 14.39
N ASP A 409 9.28 -1.35 15.21
CA ASP A 409 8.74 -2.64 14.78
C ASP A 409 7.78 -3.20 15.84
N PRO A 410 6.64 -3.83 15.46
CA PRO A 410 5.72 -4.43 16.42
C PRO A 410 6.35 -5.56 17.24
N LEU A 411 7.42 -6.19 16.77
CA LEU A 411 8.18 -7.23 17.47
C LEU A 411 9.49 -6.70 18.09
N ALA A 412 9.67 -5.38 18.22
CA ALA A 412 10.94 -4.76 18.62
C ALA A 412 11.56 -5.38 19.88
N ASP A 413 10.80 -5.55 20.98
CA ASP A 413 11.32 -6.12 22.23
C ASP A 413 11.90 -7.53 22.04
N ARG A 414 11.20 -8.36 21.27
CA ARG A 414 11.64 -9.74 20.96
C ARG A 414 12.87 -9.74 20.06
N LEU A 415 12.89 -8.88 19.06
CA LEU A 415 14.00 -8.74 18.13
C LEU A 415 15.27 -8.25 18.82
N LEU A 416 15.15 -7.27 19.73
CA LEU A 416 16.27 -6.77 20.54
C LEU A 416 16.78 -7.85 21.49
N ALA A 417 15.89 -8.61 22.14
CA ALA A 417 16.29 -9.72 23.00
C ALA A 417 17.05 -10.81 22.22
N ALA A 418 16.57 -11.17 21.03
CA ALA A 418 17.24 -12.11 20.15
C ALA A 418 18.59 -11.57 19.65
N GLY A 419 18.64 -10.30 19.24
CA GLY A 419 19.86 -9.63 18.80
C GLY A 419 20.93 -9.60 19.90
N ALA A 420 20.54 -9.24 21.13
CA ALA A 420 21.42 -9.22 22.28
C ALA A 420 22.00 -10.61 22.63
N ALA A 421 21.22 -11.67 22.46
CA ALA A 421 21.68 -13.05 22.71
C ALA A 421 22.80 -13.50 21.74
N GLY A 422 22.87 -12.88 20.55
CA GLY A 422 23.87 -13.16 19.52
C GLY A 422 24.93 -12.07 19.36
N ALA A 423 24.97 -11.07 20.25
CA ALA A 423 25.84 -9.91 20.09
C ALA A 423 27.33 -10.31 19.99
N GLY A 424 28.03 -9.73 19.01
CA GLY A 424 29.46 -9.95 18.79
C GLY A 424 29.85 -11.25 18.09
N ASP A 425 28.89 -12.11 17.74
CA ASP A 425 29.14 -13.34 16.97
C ASP A 425 28.13 -13.48 15.82
N PRO A 426 28.57 -13.41 14.55
CA PRO A 426 27.67 -13.50 13.40
C PRO A 426 26.82 -14.78 13.36
N GLY A 427 27.40 -15.92 13.78
CA GLY A 427 26.70 -17.19 13.83
C GLY A 427 25.54 -17.18 14.83
N ARG A 428 25.82 -16.73 16.05
CA ARG A 428 24.82 -16.65 17.12
C ARG A 428 23.74 -15.61 16.82
N LEU A 429 24.09 -14.47 16.22
CA LEU A 429 23.12 -13.46 15.80
C LEU A 429 22.15 -14.00 14.75
N VAL A 430 22.68 -14.71 13.75
CA VAL A 430 21.83 -15.38 12.74
C VAL A 430 20.96 -16.42 13.42
N ASP A 431 21.52 -17.30 14.25
CA ASP A 431 20.76 -18.38 14.90
C ASP A 431 19.64 -17.88 15.81
N SER A 432 19.88 -16.79 16.56
CA SER A 432 18.89 -16.23 17.47
C SER A 432 17.73 -15.57 16.73
N LEU A 433 18.02 -14.79 15.68
CA LEU A 433 17.00 -14.09 14.90
C LEU A 433 16.24 -15.03 13.94
N LEU A 434 16.91 -16.02 13.37
CA LEU A 434 16.29 -16.97 12.45
C LEU A 434 15.23 -17.84 13.15
N ARG A 435 15.32 -18.00 14.48
CA ARG A 435 14.32 -18.69 15.32
C ARG A 435 13.07 -17.86 15.64
N VAL A 436 12.95 -16.63 15.14
CA VAL A 436 11.71 -15.86 15.25
C VAL A 436 10.71 -16.42 14.22
N GLU A 437 9.96 -17.44 14.65
CA GLU A 437 9.03 -18.22 13.81
C GLU A 437 7.99 -17.36 13.09
N GLU A 438 7.50 -16.28 13.71
CA GLU A 438 6.57 -15.34 13.11
C GLU A 438 7.10 -14.69 11.82
N ILE A 439 8.43 -14.65 11.66
CA ILE A 439 9.09 -14.11 10.47
C ILE A 439 9.52 -15.25 9.56
N PHE A 440 10.30 -16.19 10.08
CA PHE A 440 11.02 -17.17 9.26
C PHE A 440 10.33 -18.52 9.11
N GLY A 441 9.26 -18.77 9.86
CA GLY A 441 8.65 -20.09 9.97
C GLY A 441 9.63 -21.11 10.57
N VAL A 442 9.29 -22.38 10.37
CA VAL A 442 10.10 -23.53 10.83
C VAL A 442 10.95 -24.12 9.71
N ASP A 443 10.75 -23.68 8.46
CA ASP A 443 11.40 -24.23 7.28
C ASP A 443 12.77 -23.60 7.00
N LEU A 444 12.86 -22.27 7.02
CA LEU A 444 14.10 -21.55 6.74
C LEU A 444 15.23 -21.77 7.76
N PRO A 445 14.97 -21.92 9.08
CA PRO A 445 16.03 -22.19 10.06
C PRO A 445 16.81 -23.48 9.80
N GLU A 446 16.17 -24.47 9.19
CA GLU A 446 16.73 -25.80 8.94
C GLU A 446 17.50 -25.88 7.61
N HIS A 447 17.50 -24.81 6.81
CA HIS A 447 18.17 -24.82 5.50
C HIS A 447 19.65 -24.37 5.60
N ASP A 448 20.57 -25.33 5.74
CA ASP A 448 22.01 -25.11 5.92
C ASP A 448 22.63 -24.10 4.93
N GLY A 449 22.30 -24.20 3.63
CA GLY A 449 22.84 -23.29 2.61
C GLY A 449 22.40 -21.83 2.79
N PHE A 450 21.17 -21.60 3.25
CA PHE A 450 20.65 -20.27 3.50
C PHE A 450 21.26 -19.70 4.79
N ARG A 451 21.29 -20.50 5.85
CA ARG A 451 21.96 -20.16 7.11
C ARG A 451 23.43 -19.79 6.89
N ALA A 452 24.17 -20.58 6.10
CA ALA A 452 25.56 -20.30 5.79
C ALA A 452 25.74 -18.95 5.05
N ALA A 453 24.88 -18.66 4.08
CA ALA A 453 24.89 -17.38 3.36
C ALA A 453 24.59 -16.20 4.31
N LEU A 454 23.63 -16.35 5.23
CA LEU A 454 23.33 -15.31 6.22
C LEU A 454 24.54 -15.02 7.13
N ILE A 455 25.19 -16.06 7.66
CA ILE A 455 26.37 -15.91 8.54
C ILE A 455 27.50 -15.20 7.81
N GLU A 456 27.75 -15.60 6.55
CA GLU A 456 28.75 -14.95 5.70
C GLU A 456 28.45 -13.46 5.52
N HIS A 457 27.22 -13.11 5.18
CA HIS A 457 26.83 -11.72 4.95
C HIS A 457 26.81 -10.89 6.23
N VAL A 458 26.25 -11.41 7.33
CA VAL A 458 26.28 -10.73 8.64
C VAL A 458 27.72 -10.48 9.07
N GLY A 459 28.61 -11.48 8.94
CA GLY A 459 30.03 -11.33 9.30
C GLY A 459 30.75 -10.24 8.51
N ARG A 460 30.45 -10.08 7.21
CA ARG A 460 31.01 -8.96 6.42
C ARG A 460 30.46 -7.60 6.86
N LEU A 461 29.17 -7.54 7.22
CA LEU A 461 28.50 -6.30 7.61
C LEU A 461 28.91 -5.81 8.99
N THR A 462 29.19 -6.73 9.93
CA THR A 462 29.57 -6.39 11.31
C THR A 462 31.08 -6.40 11.55
N GLY A 463 31.87 -7.10 10.71
CA GLY A 463 33.32 -7.27 10.88
C GLY A 463 34.20 -6.14 10.32
N ASN A 464 33.68 -5.26 9.47
CA ASN A 464 34.42 -4.14 8.87
C ASN A 464 34.44 -2.87 9.75
N ARG A 465 34.61 -3.00 11.07
CA ARG A 465 34.76 -1.87 12.00
C ARG A 465 36.19 -1.61 12.41
#